data_AF-A0A9I9CEZ6-F1
#
_entry.id   AF-A0A9I9CEZ6-F1
#
_cell.length_a   1.000
_cell.length_b   1.000
_cell.length_c   1.000
_cell.angle_alpha   90.00
_cell.angle_beta   90.00
_cell.angle_gamma   90.00
#
_symmetry.space_group_name_H-M   'P 1'
#
loop_
_entity.id
_entity.type
_entity.pdbx_description
1 polymer ?
#
loop_
_entity_poly.entity_id
_entity_poly.type
_entity_poly.pdbx_seq_one_letter_code
_entity_poly.pdbx_strand_id
1 'polypeptide(L)'
;MKLGWDSKTGLNRTCKSWRNQNDPSSGYFTFIIQLDGLPQVIIRGGSVIKNRAGQWYNGRFSGSDPLGDTAVYSTKFEYSADEVTYSYEARSSLFIRFELSSIGDVWDEGKKILASGKSPEAWGNYTGSDGCVRSKSQICGNGEGFEAFGSVKLPDSSGQLVNVNKSTEECEVACLENCSCLAYGTMELSTGGYGCVTWFQELIDVRNVLAENGQILYVRVGQVREK
;
A
#
# COMPACT_ATOMS: atom_id res chain seq x y z
N MET A 1 -16.03 13.86 -0.08
CA MET A 1 -15.59 13.73 -1.50
C MET A 1 -15.11 12.30 -1.73
N LYS A 2 -15.21 11.76 -2.96
CA LYS A 2 -14.63 10.45 -3.33
C LYS A 2 -13.39 10.64 -4.19
N LEU A 3 -12.30 9.97 -3.86
CA LEU A 3 -11.09 9.80 -4.66
C LEU A 3 -11.13 8.40 -5.30
N GLY A 4 -10.75 8.26 -6.57
CA GLY A 4 -10.71 6.96 -7.25
C GLY A 4 -11.74 6.78 -8.36
N TRP A 5 -11.90 5.54 -8.80
CA TRP A 5 -12.63 5.17 -9.99
C TRP A 5 -14.04 4.67 -9.66
N ASP A 6 -14.99 5.04 -10.52
CA ASP A 6 -16.41 4.68 -10.42
C ASP A 6 -16.93 4.35 -11.83
N SER A 7 -17.36 3.11 -12.03
CA SER A 7 -17.87 2.61 -13.32
C SER A 7 -19.17 3.28 -13.77
N LYS A 8 -20.06 3.64 -12.84
CA LYS A 8 -21.37 4.24 -13.12
C LYS A 8 -21.21 5.62 -13.73
N THR A 9 -20.22 6.37 -13.26
CA THR A 9 -19.88 7.70 -13.77
C THR A 9 -18.78 7.70 -14.83
N GLY A 10 -18.06 6.59 -14.98
CA GLY A 10 -16.87 6.47 -15.84
C GLY A 10 -15.68 7.34 -15.38
N LEU A 11 -15.76 7.94 -14.20
CA LEU A 11 -14.82 8.96 -13.75
C LEU A 11 -13.76 8.36 -12.83
N ASN A 12 -12.49 8.65 -13.11
CA ASN A 12 -11.40 8.44 -12.16
C ASN A 12 -11.00 9.77 -11.51
N ARG A 13 -11.41 9.98 -10.27
CA ARG A 13 -11.20 11.21 -9.51
C ARG A 13 -9.81 11.19 -8.89
N THR A 14 -8.98 12.17 -9.24
CA THR A 14 -7.61 12.33 -8.73
C THR A 14 -7.45 13.71 -8.11
N CYS A 15 -6.56 13.85 -7.13
CA CYS A 15 -6.18 15.15 -6.60
C CYS A 15 -4.86 15.59 -7.25
N LYS A 16 -4.81 16.80 -7.81
CA LYS A 16 -3.61 17.38 -8.42
C LYS A 16 -3.22 18.63 -7.65
N SER A 17 -1.93 18.78 -7.37
CA SER A 17 -1.42 19.92 -6.62
C SER A 17 -1.64 21.21 -7.42
N TRP A 18 -1.67 22.34 -6.71
CA TRP A 18 -1.43 23.63 -7.34
C TRP A 18 0.00 23.71 -7.86
N ARG A 19 0.24 24.61 -8.83
CA ARG A 19 1.59 24.86 -9.35
C ARG A 19 2.50 25.41 -8.26
N ASN A 20 1.99 26.33 -7.45
CA ASN A 20 2.64 26.88 -6.27
C ASN A 20 1.59 27.57 -5.37
N GLN A 21 2.03 28.16 -4.25
CA GLN A 21 1.15 28.82 -3.27
C GLN A 21 0.32 29.98 -3.84
N ASN A 22 0.76 30.60 -4.93
CA ASN A 22 0.13 31.78 -5.54
C ASN A 22 -0.53 31.49 -6.89
N ASP A 23 -0.35 30.29 -7.46
CA ASP A 23 -0.89 29.89 -8.76
C ASP A 23 -1.68 28.57 -8.64
N PRO A 24 -3.03 28.64 -8.70
CA PRO A 24 -3.90 27.47 -8.60
C PRO A 24 -3.94 26.62 -9.87
N SER A 25 -3.19 26.97 -10.91
CA SER A 25 -3.06 26.13 -12.11
C SER A 25 -2.48 24.75 -11.77
N SER A 26 -2.69 23.78 -12.66
CA SER A 26 -2.22 22.40 -12.49
C SER A 26 -0.72 22.32 -12.20
N GLY A 27 -0.38 21.76 -11.04
CA GLY A 27 1.00 21.52 -10.59
C GLY A 27 1.58 20.17 -10.99
N TYR A 28 2.73 19.85 -10.37
CA TYR A 28 3.55 18.69 -10.74
C TYR A 28 3.12 17.39 -10.07
N PHE A 29 2.50 17.47 -8.89
CA PHE A 29 2.17 16.29 -8.09
C PHE A 29 0.73 15.86 -8.25
N THR A 30 0.50 14.56 -8.23
CA THR A 30 -0.82 13.95 -8.27
C THR A 30 -0.95 12.87 -7.20
N PHE A 31 -2.09 12.84 -6.53
CA PHE A 31 -2.48 11.87 -5.54
C PHE A 31 -3.63 11.03 -6.09
N ILE A 32 -3.38 9.72 -6.24
CA ILE A 32 -4.26 8.81 -6.98
C ILE A 32 -4.37 7.45 -6.28
N ILE A 33 -5.40 6.69 -6.64
CA ILE A 33 -5.49 5.25 -6.33
C ILE A 33 -4.99 4.49 -7.56
N GLN A 34 -3.89 3.75 -7.40
CA GLN A 34 -3.36 2.81 -8.39
C GLN A 34 -4.10 1.48 -8.26
N LEU A 35 -4.53 0.91 -9.38
CA LEU A 35 -5.32 -0.32 -9.46
C LEU A 35 -4.58 -1.49 -10.12
N ASP A 36 -3.26 -1.34 -10.30
CA ASP A 36 -2.42 -2.43 -10.78
C ASP A 36 -2.07 -3.33 -9.60
N GLY A 37 -2.63 -4.54 -9.57
CA GLY A 37 -2.65 -5.41 -8.39
C GLY A 37 -3.67 -4.95 -7.35
N LEU A 38 -3.27 -4.90 -6.07
CA LEU A 38 -4.14 -4.35 -5.02
C LEU A 38 -4.23 -2.84 -5.11
N PRO A 39 -5.41 -2.25 -4.81
CA PRO A 39 -5.53 -0.81 -4.72
C PRO A 39 -4.54 -0.20 -3.73
N GLN A 40 -3.75 0.75 -4.21
CA GLN A 40 -2.79 1.49 -3.40
C GLN A 40 -2.94 2.98 -3.63
N VAL A 41 -2.89 3.75 -2.56
CA VAL A 41 -2.79 5.21 -2.66
C VAL A 41 -1.34 5.59 -2.92
N ILE A 42 -1.11 6.41 -3.95
CA ILE A 42 0.23 6.87 -4.31
C ILE A 42 0.27 8.38 -4.52
N ILE A 43 1.45 8.95 -4.24
CA ILE A 43 1.84 10.29 -4.68
C ILE A 43 2.79 10.11 -5.87
N ARG A 44 2.45 10.72 -7.01
CA ARG A 44 3.33 10.82 -8.19
C ARG A 44 3.80 12.24 -8.37
N GLY A 45 5.07 12.41 -8.74
CA GLY A 45 5.61 13.66 -9.27
C GLY A 45 5.98 13.43 -10.73
N GLY A 46 5.19 13.96 -11.65
CA GLY A 46 5.29 13.59 -13.06
C GLY A 46 5.08 12.09 -13.26
N SER A 47 6.01 11.42 -13.94
CA SER A 47 6.00 9.97 -14.17
C SER A 47 6.54 9.14 -13.00
N VAL A 48 7.14 9.78 -11.99
CA VAL A 48 7.85 9.10 -10.91
C VAL A 48 6.95 8.92 -9.70
N ILE A 49 6.86 7.69 -9.19
CA ILE A 49 6.20 7.41 -7.90
C ILE A 49 7.10 7.92 -6.78
N LYS A 50 6.54 8.79 -5.96
CA LYS A 50 7.21 9.52 -4.88
C LYS A 50 6.94 8.89 -3.53
N ASN A 51 5.70 8.42 -3.32
CA ASN A 51 5.32 7.68 -2.13
C ASN A 51 4.20 6.68 -2.48
N ARG A 52 4.21 5.51 -1.81
CA ARG A 52 3.07 4.60 -1.75
C ARG A 52 2.60 4.52 -0.30
N ALA A 53 1.35 4.89 -0.05
CA ALA A 53 0.72 4.79 1.26
C ALA A 53 0.36 3.35 1.64
N GLY A 54 0.59 2.36 0.76
CA GLY A 54 0.28 0.96 0.99
C GLY A 54 -1.13 0.58 0.56
N GLN A 55 -1.49 -0.67 0.83
CA GLN A 55 -2.82 -1.24 0.60
C GLN A 55 -3.79 -0.86 1.72
N TRP A 56 -5.09 -0.96 1.43
CA TRP A 56 -6.11 -0.84 2.47
C TRP A 56 -6.09 -2.05 3.40
N TYR A 57 -6.02 -1.81 4.71
CA TYR A 57 -6.01 -2.81 5.76
C TYR A 57 -6.55 -2.20 7.06
N ASN A 58 -7.42 -2.91 7.79
CA ASN A 58 -7.91 -2.51 9.12
C ASN A 58 -8.43 -1.04 9.19
N GLY A 59 -9.27 -0.67 8.22
CA GLY A 59 -9.90 0.66 8.16
C GLY A 59 -8.95 1.81 7.79
N ARG A 60 -7.78 1.52 7.21
CA ARG A 60 -6.78 2.52 6.84
C ARG A 60 -5.85 2.05 5.72
N PHE A 61 -5.04 2.94 5.16
CA PHE A 61 -3.93 2.52 4.29
C PHE A 61 -2.68 2.17 5.13
N SER A 62 -2.04 1.03 4.87
CA SER A 62 -1.05 0.35 5.72
C SER A 62 0.33 1.05 5.86
N GLY A 63 0.49 2.25 5.29
CA GLY A 63 1.71 3.07 5.38
C GLY A 63 2.03 3.58 6.79
N SER A 64 3.21 4.17 6.93
CA SER A 64 3.75 4.66 8.22
C SER A 64 2.91 5.73 8.90
N ASP A 65 2.10 6.47 8.13
CA ASP A 65 1.15 7.48 8.60
C ASP A 65 -0.21 7.18 7.94
N PRO A 66 -1.08 6.41 8.61
CA PRO A 66 -2.26 5.86 7.96
C PRO A 66 -3.31 6.94 7.69
N LEU A 67 -3.76 6.98 6.44
CA LEU A 67 -5.07 7.55 6.07
C LEU A 67 -6.15 6.65 6.67
N GLY A 68 -6.73 7.05 7.80
CA GLY A 68 -7.73 6.26 8.53
C GLY A 68 -8.63 7.13 9.39
N ASP A 69 -9.47 6.49 10.18
CA ASP A 69 -10.44 7.15 11.06
C ASP A 69 -9.78 8.11 12.06
N THR A 70 -10.44 9.24 12.29
CA THR A 70 -10.05 10.24 13.29
C THR A 70 -11.23 10.55 14.21
N ALA A 71 -11.00 11.39 15.22
CA ALA A 71 -12.08 11.94 16.04
C ALA A 71 -13.05 12.83 15.21
N VAL A 72 -12.62 13.33 14.05
CA VAL A 72 -13.37 14.29 13.24
C VAL A 72 -14.12 13.61 12.09
N TYR A 73 -13.62 12.49 11.58
CA TYR A 73 -14.22 11.78 10.45
C TYR A 73 -14.03 10.27 10.50
N SER A 74 -14.94 9.54 9.84
CA SER A 74 -14.74 8.14 9.47
C SER A 74 -14.26 8.06 8.02
N THR A 75 -13.48 7.02 7.73
CA THR A 75 -12.99 6.71 6.40
C THR A 75 -13.75 5.52 5.82
N LYS A 76 -13.95 5.54 4.51
CA LYS A 76 -14.57 4.46 3.77
C LYS A 76 -13.76 4.16 2.52
N PHE A 77 -13.41 2.90 2.36
CA PHE A 77 -12.82 2.38 1.15
C PHE A 77 -13.77 1.38 0.50
N GLU A 78 -14.18 1.68 -0.73
CA GLU A 78 -14.97 0.81 -1.58
C GLU A 78 -14.04 0.06 -2.51
N TYR A 79 -14.17 -1.26 -2.59
CA TYR A 79 -13.39 -2.11 -3.50
C TYR A 79 -14.28 -3.20 -4.07
N SER A 80 -14.77 -2.95 -5.27
CA SER A 80 -15.63 -3.85 -6.03
C SER A 80 -15.34 -3.74 -7.52
N ALA A 81 -15.98 -4.60 -8.32
CA ALA A 81 -15.90 -4.52 -9.78
C ALA A 81 -16.44 -3.20 -10.34
N ASP A 82 -17.32 -2.52 -9.60
CA ASP A 82 -18.01 -1.31 -10.06
C ASP A 82 -17.41 -0.02 -9.50
N GLU A 83 -16.70 -0.10 -8.38
CA GLU A 83 -16.21 1.08 -7.67
C GLU A 83 -14.92 0.75 -6.89
N VAL A 84 -13.90 1.58 -7.09
CA VAL A 84 -12.71 1.60 -6.24
C VAL A 84 -12.43 3.02 -5.78
N THR A 85 -12.97 3.37 -4.62
CA THR A 85 -12.88 4.74 -4.11
C THR A 85 -12.52 4.81 -2.63
N TYR A 86 -11.78 5.87 -2.29
CA TYR A 86 -11.55 6.31 -0.92
C TYR A 86 -12.37 7.57 -0.65
N SER A 87 -13.00 7.62 0.51
CA SER A 87 -13.78 8.77 0.96
C SER A 87 -13.76 8.91 2.48
N TYR A 88 -14.17 10.08 2.94
CA TYR A 88 -14.32 10.39 4.35
C TYR A 88 -15.70 11.01 4.60
N GLU A 89 -16.25 10.74 5.77
CA GLU A 89 -17.53 11.26 6.25
C GLU A 89 -17.33 11.97 7.59
N ALA A 90 -17.79 13.21 7.69
CA ALA A 90 -17.60 14.02 8.89
C ALA A 90 -18.45 13.47 10.05
N ARG A 91 -17.82 13.27 11.21
CA ARG A 91 -18.50 12.87 12.47
C ARG A 91 -19.13 14.07 13.19
N SER A 92 -18.70 15.28 12.86
CA SER A 92 -19.18 16.54 13.42
C SER A 92 -19.44 17.57 12.32
N SER A 93 -19.94 18.75 12.68
CA SER A 93 -20.14 19.87 11.74
C SER A 93 -18.85 20.60 11.33
N LEU A 94 -17.67 20.07 11.69
CA LEU A 94 -16.39 20.64 11.30
C LEU A 94 -16.14 20.43 9.81
N PHE A 95 -15.55 21.46 9.18
CA PHE A 95 -15.07 21.36 7.80
C PHE A 95 -13.77 20.55 7.78
N ILE A 96 -13.70 19.55 6.91
CA ILE A 96 -12.50 18.72 6.72
C ILE A 96 -11.77 19.20 5.47
N ARG A 97 -10.52 19.61 5.62
CA ARG A 97 -9.64 20.04 4.52
C ARG A 97 -8.49 19.05 4.32
N PHE A 98 -8.63 18.28 3.23
CA PHE A 98 -7.57 17.45 2.69
C PHE A 98 -6.89 18.17 1.51
N GLU A 99 -5.57 18.35 1.57
CA GLU A 99 -4.81 19.13 0.59
C GLU A 99 -3.55 18.44 0.12
N LEU A 100 -3.36 18.35 -1.21
CA LEU A 100 -2.07 18.04 -1.83
C LEU A 100 -1.32 19.34 -2.16
N SER A 101 -0.28 19.63 -1.39
CA SER A 101 0.54 20.84 -1.56
C SER A 101 1.37 20.81 -2.85
N SER A 102 1.87 21.98 -3.29
CA SER A 102 2.70 22.11 -4.49
C SER A 102 4.07 21.41 -4.40
N ILE A 103 4.49 21.01 -3.20
CA ILE A 103 5.69 20.18 -2.96
C ILE A 103 5.36 18.68 -2.83
N GLY A 104 4.10 18.32 -2.99
CA GLY A 104 3.62 16.94 -3.00
C GLY A 104 3.32 16.35 -1.62
N ASP A 105 3.41 17.14 -0.55
CA ASP A 105 2.97 16.71 0.77
C ASP A 105 1.44 16.78 0.88
N VAL A 106 0.86 15.79 1.53
CA VAL A 106 -0.56 15.69 1.83
C VAL A 106 -0.80 16.17 3.25
N TRP A 107 -1.72 17.11 3.39
CA TRP A 107 -2.11 17.74 4.64
C TRP A 107 -3.57 17.42 4.94
N ASP A 108 -3.85 17.15 6.21
CA ASP A 108 -5.17 16.94 6.77
C ASP A 108 -5.28 17.73 8.07
N GLU A 109 -6.24 18.67 8.14
CA GLU A 109 -6.44 19.54 9.30
C GLU A 109 -5.16 20.25 9.78
N GLY A 110 -4.31 20.69 8.84
CA GLY A 110 -3.05 21.36 9.15
C GLY A 110 -1.92 20.43 9.64
N LYS A 111 -2.17 19.12 9.74
CA LYS A 111 -1.17 18.10 10.00
C LYS A 111 -0.71 17.47 8.69
N LYS A 112 0.59 17.37 8.48
CA LYS A 112 1.14 16.59 7.38
C LYS A 112 0.93 15.11 7.68
N ILE A 113 0.25 14.42 6.78
CA ILE A 113 -0.11 13.00 6.92
C ILE A 113 0.63 12.11 5.92
N LEU A 114 1.01 12.61 4.75
CA LEU A 114 1.88 11.88 3.81
C LEU A 114 2.86 12.85 3.17
N ALA A 115 4.09 12.40 2.91
CA ALA A 115 5.11 13.22 2.26
C ALA A 115 5.50 12.64 0.90
N SER A 116 5.74 13.48 -0.10
CA SER A 116 6.25 13.05 -1.42
C SER A 116 7.73 12.65 -1.38
N GLY A 117 8.46 13.07 -0.36
CA GLY A 117 9.85 12.70 -0.13
C GLY A 117 10.13 12.57 1.36
N LYS A 118 11.14 11.78 1.73
CA LYS A 118 11.63 11.74 3.11
C LYS A 118 12.78 12.75 3.28
N SER A 119 12.86 13.34 4.49
CA SER A 119 14.04 14.10 4.92
C SER A 119 15.28 13.21 4.79
N PRO A 120 16.41 13.73 4.25
CA PRO A 120 17.70 13.03 4.23
C PRO A 120 18.13 12.47 5.60
N GLU A 121 17.67 13.08 6.69
CA GLU A 121 18.03 12.71 8.07
C GLU A 121 17.42 11.37 8.51
N ALA A 122 16.30 10.97 7.91
CA ALA A 122 15.51 9.82 8.37
C ALA A 122 16.15 8.45 8.05
N TRP A 123 17.19 8.41 7.21
CA TRP A 123 17.85 7.16 6.81
C TRP A 123 19.30 7.06 7.25
N GLY A 124 19.89 8.11 7.83
CA GLY A 124 21.35 8.17 7.98
C GLY A 124 22.07 7.90 6.65
N ASN A 125 23.37 7.64 6.69
CA ASN A 125 24.17 7.33 5.49
C ASN A 125 23.88 5.93 4.90
N TYR A 126 22.71 5.34 5.10
CA TYR A 126 22.36 4.03 4.53
C TYR A 126 21.99 4.17 3.06
N THR A 127 22.95 3.81 2.20
CA THR A 127 22.76 3.60 0.76
C THR A 127 22.16 2.21 0.51
N GLY A 128 21.00 1.90 1.10
CA GLY A 128 20.29 0.62 0.89
C GLY A 128 19.69 0.48 -0.52
N SER A 129 20.22 1.18 -1.52
CA SER A 129 19.72 1.20 -2.90
C SER A 129 19.87 -0.15 -3.60
N ASP A 130 20.89 -0.93 -3.22
CA ASP A 130 21.19 -2.22 -3.84
C ASP A 130 20.33 -3.35 -3.26
N GLY A 131 19.52 -3.05 -2.24
CA GLY A 131 18.63 -4.01 -1.59
C GLY A 131 19.37 -5.16 -0.91
N CYS A 132 18.70 -6.32 -0.86
CA CYS A 132 19.22 -7.54 -0.25
C CYS A 132 18.97 -8.72 -1.19
N VAL A 133 19.94 -9.64 -1.27
CA VAL A 133 19.78 -10.93 -1.95
C VAL A 133 19.71 -12.06 -0.92
N ARG A 134 19.04 -13.15 -1.28
CA ARG A 134 18.94 -14.33 -0.42
C ARG A 134 20.32 -14.95 -0.21
N SER A 135 20.63 -15.33 1.04
CA SER A 135 21.88 -16.02 1.37
C SER A 135 21.97 -17.42 0.73
N LYS A 136 20.84 -18.12 0.61
CA LYS A 136 20.72 -19.39 -0.13
C LYS A 136 19.83 -19.20 -1.34
N SER A 137 20.34 -19.57 -2.51
CA SER A 137 19.63 -19.47 -3.79
C SER A 137 18.65 -20.62 -4.05
N GLN A 138 18.83 -21.76 -3.38
CA GLN A 138 17.99 -22.94 -3.63
C GLN A 138 16.65 -22.80 -2.92
N ILE A 139 15.67 -22.32 -3.69
CA ILE A 139 14.24 -22.36 -3.42
C ILE A 139 13.58 -23.23 -4.50
N CYS A 140 12.42 -23.80 -4.21
CA CYS A 140 11.77 -24.86 -4.99
C CYS A 140 12.40 -26.25 -4.83
N GLY A 141 12.03 -26.95 -3.75
CA GLY A 141 12.53 -28.29 -3.42
C GLY A 141 12.13 -28.75 -2.01
N ASN A 142 12.48 -29.99 -1.66
CA ASN A 142 12.06 -30.58 -0.38
C ASN A 142 12.62 -29.80 0.83
N GLY A 143 11.71 -29.41 1.74
CA GLY A 143 12.03 -28.73 3.01
C GLY A 143 12.03 -27.21 2.94
N GLU A 144 11.65 -26.60 1.82
CA GLU A 144 11.36 -25.17 1.79
C GLU A 144 10.10 -24.81 2.60
N GLY A 145 9.95 -23.53 2.92
CA GLY A 145 8.80 -23.03 3.66
C GLY A 145 8.78 -21.51 3.66
N PHE A 146 8.18 -20.93 4.70
CA PHE A 146 8.03 -19.49 4.82
C PHE A 146 8.43 -18.99 6.20
N GLU A 147 9.05 -17.82 6.23
CA GLU A 147 9.29 -17.06 7.46
C GLU A 147 8.31 -15.88 7.53
N ALA A 148 7.66 -15.72 8.69
CA ALA A 148 6.63 -14.71 8.89
C ALA A 148 7.22 -13.42 9.45
N PHE A 149 7.01 -12.32 8.73
CA PHE A 149 7.38 -10.96 9.12
C PHE A 149 6.11 -10.20 9.47
N GLY A 150 5.86 -10.01 10.77
CA GLY A 150 4.72 -9.24 11.27
C GLY A 150 4.97 -7.73 11.31
N SER A 151 3.89 -6.96 11.46
CA SER A 151 3.94 -5.50 11.59
C SER A 151 4.58 -4.80 10.38
N VAL A 152 4.31 -5.30 9.17
CA VAL A 152 4.87 -4.72 7.94
C VAL A 152 3.78 -4.12 7.05
N LYS A 153 4.13 -3.02 6.38
CA LYS A 153 3.50 -2.62 5.14
C LYS A 153 3.88 -3.65 4.06
N LEU A 154 2.89 -4.29 3.46
CA LEU A 154 3.13 -5.27 2.40
C LEU A 154 3.89 -4.66 1.21
N PRO A 155 4.67 -5.48 0.46
CA PRO A 155 5.37 -5.02 -0.73
C PRO A 155 4.42 -4.46 -1.79
N ASP A 156 4.99 -3.74 -2.77
CA ASP A 156 4.24 -3.29 -3.94
C ASP A 156 3.57 -4.46 -4.65
N SER A 157 2.26 -4.36 -4.88
CA SER A 157 1.46 -5.40 -5.54
C SER A 157 1.27 -5.14 -7.04
N SER A 158 1.85 -4.07 -7.59
CA SER A 158 1.79 -3.77 -9.03
C SER A 158 2.23 -4.97 -9.87
N GLY A 159 1.39 -5.37 -10.83
CA GLY A 159 1.61 -6.53 -11.69
C GLY A 159 1.58 -7.90 -10.99
N GLN A 160 1.17 -7.98 -9.73
CA GLN A 160 1.12 -9.23 -8.96
C GLN A 160 -0.25 -9.91 -9.04
N LEU A 161 -0.26 -11.22 -8.78
CA LEU A 161 -1.49 -12.02 -8.76
C LEU A 161 -2.21 -11.83 -7.42
N VAL A 162 -3.45 -11.36 -7.51
CA VAL A 162 -4.36 -11.25 -6.37
C VAL A 162 -5.35 -12.41 -6.41
N ASN A 163 -5.35 -13.25 -5.37
CA ASN A 163 -6.28 -14.35 -5.21
C ASN A 163 -7.31 -14.00 -4.14
N VAL A 164 -8.49 -13.59 -4.58
CA VAL A 164 -9.64 -13.31 -3.72
C VAL A 164 -10.30 -14.62 -3.30
N ASN A 165 -10.85 -14.68 -2.07
CA ASN A 165 -11.54 -15.86 -1.52
C ASN A 165 -10.66 -17.11 -1.38
N LYS A 166 -9.36 -16.93 -1.15
CA LYS A 166 -8.45 -18.02 -0.76
C LYS A 166 -8.01 -17.84 0.68
N SER A 167 -7.91 -18.95 1.41
CA SER A 167 -7.34 -18.96 2.76
C SER A 167 -5.83 -18.71 2.73
N THR A 168 -5.26 -18.42 3.90
CA THR A 168 -3.81 -18.28 4.07
C THR A 168 -3.08 -19.55 3.62
N GLU A 169 -3.61 -20.71 4.00
CA GLU A 169 -3.04 -22.03 3.70
C GLU A 169 -3.13 -22.35 2.20
N GLU A 170 -4.25 -22.03 1.55
CA GLU A 170 -4.39 -22.21 0.10
C GLU A 170 -3.40 -21.35 -0.69
N CYS A 171 -3.06 -20.18 -0.17
CA CYS A 171 -2.07 -19.28 -0.77
C CYS A 171 -0.64 -19.74 -0.53
N GLU A 172 -0.37 -20.33 0.63
CA GLU A 172 0.90 -20.99 0.90
C GLU A 172 1.13 -22.13 -0.10
N VAL A 173 0.15 -23.02 -0.27
CA VAL A 173 0.20 -24.12 -1.24
C VAL A 173 0.40 -23.58 -2.66
N ALA A 174 -0.40 -22.59 -3.09
CA ALA A 174 -0.27 -21.99 -4.42
C ALA A 174 1.10 -21.34 -4.66
N CYS A 175 1.72 -20.78 -3.61
CA CYS A 175 3.06 -20.20 -3.70
C CYS A 175 4.13 -21.30 -3.77
N LEU A 176 4.00 -22.39 -3.01
CA LEU A 176 4.92 -23.53 -3.05
C LEU A 176 4.91 -24.21 -4.42
N GLU A 177 3.74 -24.39 -5.02
CA GLU A 177 3.58 -25.02 -6.35
C GLU A 177 4.25 -24.23 -7.48
N ASN A 178 4.50 -22.93 -7.28
CA ASN A 178 5.17 -22.09 -8.26
C ASN A 178 6.57 -21.68 -7.79
N CYS A 179 7.62 -22.27 -8.36
CA CYS A 179 9.02 -22.00 -7.99
C CYS A 179 9.42 -20.52 -8.08
N SER A 180 8.72 -19.70 -8.87
CA SER A 180 8.99 -18.27 -8.99
C SER A 180 8.35 -17.44 -7.87
N CYS A 181 7.46 -18.02 -7.06
CA CYS A 181 6.84 -17.31 -5.95
C CYS A 181 7.87 -17.07 -4.84
N LEU A 182 8.02 -15.81 -4.44
CA LEU A 182 8.99 -15.34 -3.45
C LEU A 182 8.38 -15.07 -2.09
N ALA A 183 7.11 -14.67 -2.05
CA ALA A 183 6.38 -14.38 -0.83
C ALA A 183 4.87 -14.41 -1.08
N TYR A 184 4.09 -14.54 -0.02
CA TYR A 184 2.67 -14.24 -0.03
C TYR A 184 2.27 -13.43 1.20
N GLY A 185 1.11 -12.81 1.14
CA GLY A 185 0.57 -11.96 2.20
C GLY A 185 -0.94 -12.02 2.16
N THR A 186 -1.56 -11.93 3.32
CA THR A 186 -3.01 -11.98 3.46
C THR A 186 -3.57 -10.57 3.51
N MET A 187 -4.79 -10.42 2.98
CA MET A 187 -5.54 -9.18 3.06
C MET A 187 -6.97 -9.48 3.47
N GLU A 188 -7.55 -8.52 4.17
CA GLU A 188 -8.98 -8.47 4.40
C GLU A 188 -9.61 -7.58 3.34
N LEU A 189 -10.71 -8.04 2.75
CA LEU A 189 -11.44 -7.27 1.76
C LEU A 189 -12.45 -6.36 2.45
N SER A 190 -12.62 -5.13 1.94
CA SER A 190 -13.58 -4.16 2.49
C SER A 190 -15.03 -4.65 2.45
N THR A 191 -15.35 -5.63 1.59
CA THR A 191 -16.66 -6.27 1.47
C THR A 191 -16.91 -7.39 2.51
N GLY A 192 -15.94 -7.65 3.39
CA GLY A 192 -15.89 -8.86 4.19
C GLY A 192 -15.31 -10.04 3.39
N GLY A 193 -14.52 -10.88 4.06
CA GLY A 193 -13.78 -11.99 3.46
C GLY A 193 -12.28 -11.76 3.45
N TYR A 194 -11.55 -12.79 3.05
CA TYR A 194 -10.09 -12.82 3.03
C TYR A 194 -9.59 -13.20 1.64
N GLY A 195 -8.42 -12.67 1.31
CA GLY A 195 -7.68 -13.06 0.13
C GLY A 195 -6.20 -13.00 0.39
N CYS A 196 -5.42 -13.32 -0.63
CA CYS A 196 -3.99 -13.16 -0.57
C CYS A 196 -3.44 -12.58 -1.86
N VAL A 197 -2.23 -12.07 -1.75
CA VAL A 197 -1.39 -11.66 -2.87
C VAL A 197 -0.14 -12.52 -2.84
N THR A 198 0.28 -12.99 -4.01
CA THR A 198 1.54 -13.72 -4.20
C THR A 198 2.49 -12.88 -5.04
N TRP A 199 3.74 -12.77 -4.57
CA TRP A 199 4.79 -12.01 -5.24
C TRP A 199 5.72 -12.93 -6.01
N PHE A 200 5.96 -12.60 -7.28
CA PHE A 200 6.87 -13.34 -8.18
C PHE A 200 8.10 -12.53 -8.57
N GLN A 201 8.19 -11.28 -8.11
CA GLN A 201 9.27 -10.34 -8.37
C GLN A 201 9.80 -9.77 -7.06
N GLU A 202 10.85 -8.95 -7.16
CA GLU A 202 11.50 -8.31 -6.01
C GLU A 202 10.49 -7.65 -5.06
N LEU A 203 10.68 -7.89 -3.76
CA LEU A 203 9.82 -7.36 -2.71
C LEU A 203 10.21 -5.91 -2.42
N ILE A 204 9.61 -4.98 -3.15
CA ILE A 204 9.94 -3.56 -3.06
C ILE A 204 9.01 -2.78 -2.11
N ASP A 205 9.56 -1.74 -1.49
CA ASP A 205 8.84 -0.77 -0.63
C ASP A 205 8.13 -1.39 0.59
N VAL A 206 8.68 -2.51 1.09
CA VAL A 206 8.35 -3.11 2.39
C VAL A 206 8.87 -2.21 3.51
N ARG A 207 8.04 -1.97 4.53
CA ARG A 207 8.43 -1.15 5.69
C ARG A 207 7.86 -1.72 6.97
N ASN A 208 8.62 -1.62 8.06
CA ASN A 208 8.05 -1.82 9.40
C ASN A 208 7.08 -0.67 9.71
N VAL A 209 5.96 -1.02 10.32
CA VAL A 209 4.93 -0.09 10.77
C VAL A 209 4.51 -0.47 12.19
N LEU A 210 3.70 0.37 12.82
CA LEU A 210 3.10 0.04 14.12
C LEU A 210 2.26 -1.24 13.99
N ALA A 211 2.21 -2.05 15.04
CA ALA A 211 1.55 -3.35 15.02
C ALA A 211 0.08 -3.27 14.59
N GLU A 212 -0.64 -2.22 14.99
CA GLU A 212 -2.04 -1.99 14.60
C GLU A 212 -2.26 -1.69 13.09
N ASN A 213 -1.21 -1.27 12.39
CA ASN A 213 -1.23 -0.87 10.98
C ASN A 213 -0.61 -1.93 10.07
N GLY A 214 0.09 -2.90 10.65
CA GLY A 214 0.91 -3.84 9.90
C GLY A 214 0.22 -5.17 9.65
N GLN A 215 0.61 -5.78 8.54
CA GLN A 215 0.18 -7.10 8.10
C GLN A 215 1.32 -8.10 8.31
N ILE A 216 1.04 -9.37 8.07
CA ILE A 216 2.04 -10.43 8.05
C ILE A 216 2.43 -10.69 6.60
N LEU A 217 3.74 -10.61 6.32
CA LEU A 217 4.35 -11.03 5.06
C LEU A 217 5.06 -12.37 5.28
N TYR A 218 4.72 -13.36 4.47
CA TYR A 218 5.35 -14.68 4.51
C TYR A 218 6.37 -14.76 3.38
N VAL A 219 7.66 -14.69 3.72
CA VAL A 219 8.75 -14.73 2.73
C VAL A 219 9.22 -16.16 2.57
N ARG A 220 9.23 -16.67 1.34
CA ARG A 220 9.68 -18.03 1.05
C ARG A 220 11.15 -18.17 1.42
N VAL A 221 11.52 -19.22 2.11
CA VAL A 221 12.90 -19.52 2.50
C VAL A 221 13.24 -20.97 2.14
N GLY A 222 14.52 -21.25 1.88
CA GLY A 222 15.00 -22.63 1.76
C GLY A 222 15.00 -23.35 3.12
N GLN A 223 15.47 -24.60 3.16
CA GLN A 223 15.44 -25.48 4.34
C GLN A 223 15.46 -24.78 5.71
N VAL A 224 14.29 -24.77 6.35
CA VAL A 224 14.13 -24.36 7.75
C VAL A 224 14.76 -25.47 8.59
N ARG A 225 15.92 -25.21 9.19
CA ARG A 225 16.45 -26.14 10.19
C ARG A 225 15.58 -26.00 11.44
N GLU A 226 14.81 -27.03 11.77
CA GLU A 226 14.24 -27.17 13.12
C GLU A 226 15.38 -27.01 14.13
N LYS A 227 15.19 -26.10 15.09
CA LYS A 227 16.10 -25.92 16.23
C LYS A 227 15.66 -26.81 17.38
#